data_AF-A0A7L4RNV9-F1
#
_entry.id   AF-A0A7L4RNV9-F1
#
_cell.length_a   1.000
_cell.length_b   1.000
_cell.length_c   1.000
_cell.angle_alpha   90.00
_cell.angle_beta   90.00
_cell.angle_gamma   90.00
#
_symmetry.space_group_name_H-M   'P 1'
#
loop_
_entity.id
_entity.type
_entity.pdbx_description
1 polymer ?
#
loop_
_entity_poly.entity_id
_entity_poly.type
_entity_poly.pdbx_seq_one_letter_code
_entity_poly.pdbx_strand_id
1 'polypeptide(L)'
;MRLSHDATREEVRKMLSEGRQQKPLKTVLLEIGAGVLITGIVMSTLIYASYSRKEMSTSRIAEMVQERTGRMAIEPKEKKEGFCAVYCSKHKIEGQFHYNRAVYEVDLSDNERYWKLFYDKEGNLLVEGIGNESERWFMRPDWDGETKLVRTLKMGSWYPIDDFSGEHAEKIWKEAKSRF
;
A
#
# COMPACT_ATOMS: atom_id res chain seq x y z
N MET A 1 36.20 -48.60 -40.25
CA MET A 1 35.08 -48.02 -39.48
C MET A 1 34.70 -46.70 -40.16
N ARG A 2 33.71 -46.73 -41.06
CA ARG A 2 33.11 -45.55 -41.71
C ARG A 2 31.67 -45.51 -41.23
N LEU A 3 31.36 -44.59 -40.33
CA LEU A 3 30.00 -44.31 -39.88
C LEU A 3 29.24 -43.77 -41.10
N SER A 4 28.21 -44.50 -41.53
CA SER A 4 27.39 -44.16 -42.68
C SER A 4 26.52 -42.94 -42.37
N HIS A 5 26.53 -41.98 -43.29
CA HIS A 5 25.76 -40.73 -43.32
C HIS A 5 24.23 -40.92 -43.44
N ASP A 6 23.73 -42.15 -43.37
CA ASP A 6 22.33 -42.47 -43.67
C ASP A 6 21.43 -42.52 -42.42
N ALA A 7 21.98 -42.80 -41.24
CA ALA A 7 21.19 -42.83 -40.00
C ALA A 7 20.61 -41.46 -39.61
N THR A 8 21.34 -40.38 -39.91
CA THR A 8 20.94 -39.01 -39.57
C THR A 8 19.82 -38.48 -40.46
N ARG A 9 19.69 -39.00 -41.69
CA ARG A 9 18.66 -38.53 -42.65
C ARG A 9 17.28 -39.09 -42.32
N GLU A 10 17.20 -40.33 -41.87
CA GLU A 10 15.93 -40.95 -41.49
C GLU A 10 15.40 -40.40 -40.17
N GLU A 11 16.26 -40.14 -39.17
CA GLU A 11 15.86 -39.49 -37.93
C GLU A 11 15.41 -38.04 -38.14
N VAL A 12 16.10 -37.26 -38.98
CA VAL A 12 15.66 -35.91 -39.35
C VAL A 12 14.33 -35.94 -40.11
N ARG A 13 14.09 -36.95 -40.96
CA ARG A 13 12.80 -37.14 -41.64
C ARG A 13 11.68 -37.44 -40.65
N LYS A 14 11.97 -38.26 -39.63
CA LYS A 14 11.03 -38.62 -38.58
C LYS A 14 10.70 -37.40 -37.69
N MET A 15 11.71 -36.64 -37.27
CA MET A 15 11.52 -35.39 -36.52
C MET A 15 10.76 -34.32 -37.32
N LEU A 16 11.02 -34.19 -38.62
CA LEU A 16 10.26 -33.28 -39.49
C LEU A 16 8.82 -33.74 -39.76
N SER A 17 8.55 -35.04 -39.70
CA SER A 17 7.19 -35.60 -39.82
C SER A 17 6.40 -35.47 -38.52
N GLU A 18 7.06 -35.61 -37.37
CA GLU A 18 6.48 -35.39 -36.04
C GLU A 18 6.25 -33.89 -35.77
N GLY A 19 7.13 -33.01 -36.27
CA GLY A 19 6.94 -31.56 -36.29
C GLY A 19 5.90 -31.05 -37.30
N ARG A 20 5.32 -31.93 -38.13
CA ARG A 20 4.25 -31.63 -39.11
C ARG A 20 2.85 -32.00 -38.64
N GLN A 21 2.64 -32.33 -37.37
CA GLN A 21 1.33 -32.09 -36.76
C GLN A 21 1.17 -30.59 -36.51
N GLN A 22 1.00 -29.82 -37.59
CA GLN A 22 0.40 -28.50 -37.51
C GLN A 22 -0.94 -28.69 -36.80
N LYS A 23 -1.02 -28.26 -35.54
CA LYS A 23 -2.31 -28.05 -34.87
C LYS A 23 -3.18 -27.30 -35.89
N PRO A 24 -4.42 -27.77 -36.17
CA PRO A 24 -5.29 -27.10 -37.13
C PRO A 24 -5.34 -25.62 -36.78
N LEU A 25 -5.23 -24.73 -37.77
CA LEU A 25 -5.24 -23.28 -37.55
C LEU A 25 -6.44 -22.83 -36.69
N LYS A 26 -7.55 -23.58 -36.77
CA LYS A 26 -8.75 -23.46 -35.92
C LYS A 26 -8.47 -23.70 -34.43
N THR A 27 -7.65 -24.69 -34.09
CA THR A 27 -7.26 -25.01 -32.71
C THR A 27 -6.34 -23.93 -32.13
N VAL A 28 -5.41 -23.39 -32.93
CA VAL A 28 -4.56 -22.27 -32.52
C VAL A 28 -5.37 -20.99 -32.31
N LEU A 29 -6.33 -20.68 -33.20
CA LEU A 29 -7.24 -19.54 -33.04
C LEU A 29 -8.17 -19.69 -31.83
N LEU A 30 -8.64 -20.91 -31.53
CA LEU A 30 -9.42 -21.22 -30.33
C LEU A 30 -8.60 -21.06 -29.05
N GLU A 31 -7.36 -21.52 -29.03
CA GLU A 31 -6.45 -21.37 -27.88
C GLU A 31 -6.11 -19.89 -27.62
N ILE A 32 -5.86 -19.10 -28.68
CA ILE A 32 -5.61 -17.65 -28.56
C ILE A 32 -6.89 -16.90 -28.13
N GLY A 33 -8.04 -17.20 -28.73
CA GLY A 33 -9.31 -16.57 -28.38
C GLY A 33 -9.74 -16.87 -26.94
N ALA A 34 -9.57 -18.11 -26.50
CA ALA A 34 -9.82 -18.52 -25.12
C ALA A 34 -8.83 -17.84 -24.15
N GLY A 35 -7.54 -17.76 -24.51
CA GLY A 35 -6.53 -17.08 -23.71
C GLY A 35 -6.82 -15.59 -23.50
N VAL A 36 -7.26 -14.89 -24.57
CA VAL A 36 -7.64 -13.47 -24.50
C VAL A 36 -8.91 -13.28 -23.65
N LEU A 37 -9.91 -14.13 -23.80
CA LEU A 37 -11.14 -14.08 -23.00
C LEU A 37 -10.86 -14.33 -21.51
N ILE A 38 -10.06 -15.35 -21.18
CA ILE A 38 -9.68 -15.65 -19.79
C ILE A 38 -8.91 -14.48 -19.19
N THR A 39 -7.94 -13.93 -19.91
CA THR A 39 -7.16 -12.78 -19.44
C THR A 39 -8.04 -11.55 -19.22
N GLY A 40 -8.99 -11.28 -20.14
CA GLY A 40 -9.96 -10.20 -20.00
C GLY A 40 -10.88 -10.38 -18.79
N ILE A 41 -11.36 -11.60 -18.54
CA ILE A 41 -12.19 -11.91 -17.37
C ILE A 41 -11.40 -11.71 -16.07
N VAL A 42 -10.17 -12.23 -15.98
CA VAL A 42 -9.30 -12.09 -14.80
C VAL A 42 -8.95 -10.63 -14.52
N MET A 43 -8.63 -9.85 -15.55
CA MET A 43 -8.39 -8.41 -15.38
C MET A 43 -9.67 -7.68 -14.95
N SER A 44 -10.82 -8.04 -15.51
CA SER A 44 -12.10 -7.42 -15.14
C SER A 44 -12.49 -7.72 -13.71
N THR A 45 -12.27 -8.95 -13.22
CA THR A 45 -12.53 -9.31 -11.81
C THR A 45 -11.55 -8.64 -10.85
N LEU A 46 -10.26 -8.49 -11.21
CA LEU A 46 -9.29 -7.76 -10.39
C LEU A 46 -9.61 -6.26 -10.32
N ILE A 47 -9.99 -5.65 -11.44
CA ILE A 47 -10.43 -4.26 -11.49
C ILE A 47 -11.71 -4.10 -10.66
N TYR A 48 -12.71 -4.97 -10.85
CA TYR A 48 -13.95 -4.91 -10.09
C TYR A 48 -13.74 -5.13 -8.58
N ALA A 49 -12.85 -6.05 -8.19
CA ALA A 49 -12.49 -6.24 -6.78
C ALA A 49 -11.77 -5.01 -6.19
N SER A 50 -10.97 -4.31 -6.98
CA SER A 50 -10.35 -3.03 -6.57
C SER A 50 -11.39 -1.91 -6.42
N TYR A 51 -12.38 -1.84 -7.32
CA TYR A 51 -13.46 -0.85 -7.24
C TYR A 51 -14.53 -1.18 -6.20
N SER A 52 -14.66 -2.45 -5.82
CA SER A 52 -15.64 -2.96 -4.85
C SER A 52 -15.14 -2.90 -3.40
N ARG A 53 -13.98 -2.30 -3.11
CA ARG A 53 -13.59 -2.05 -1.72
C ARG A 53 -14.57 -1.08 -1.10
N LYS A 54 -15.41 -1.62 -0.23
CA LYS A 54 -16.51 -0.89 0.40
C LYS A 54 -15.95 0.11 1.39
N GLU A 55 -16.39 1.37 1.30
CA GLU A 55 -16.07 2.39 2.30
C GLU A 55 -16.45 1.88 3.69
N MET A 56 -15.52 2.00 4.65
CA MET A 56 -15.76 1.61 6.03
C MET A 56 -16.58 2.67 6.76
N SER A 57 -17.49 2.23 7.64
CA SER A 57 -18.18 3.16 8.54
C SER A 57 -17.25 3.61 9.66
N THR A 58 -17.56 4.77 10.27
CA THR A 58 -16.84 5.27 11.46
C THR A 58 -16.87 4.26 12.61
N SER A 59 -17.99 3.54 12.80
CA SER A 59 -18.09 2.45 13.80
C SER A 59 -17.09 1.33 13.53
N ARG A 60 -16.91 0.92 12.26
CA ARG A 60 -15.96 -0.13 11.92
C ARG A 60 -14.51 0.32 12.13
N ILE A 61 -14.20 1.58 11.82
CA ILE A 61 -12.89 2.17 12.13
C ILE A 61 -12.64 2.20 13.64
N ALA A 62 -13.65 2.54 14.44
CA ALA A 62 -13.55 2.54 15.90
C ALA A 62 -13.23 1.15 16.45
N GLU A 63 -13.94 0.11 15.97
CA GLU A 63 -13.66 -1.29 16.31
C GLU A 63 -12.22 -1.69 15.97
N MET A 64 -11.76 -1.40 14.74
CA MET A 64 -10.39 -1.72 14.31
C MET A 64 -9.33 -1.01 15.17
N VAL A 65 -9.57 0.24 15.54
CA VAL A 65 -8.66 0.99 16.42
C VAL A 65 -8.64 0.36 17.81
N GLN A 66 -9.79 -0.02 18.35
CA GLN A 66 -9.87 -0.68 19.65
C GLN A 66 -9.15 -2.03 19.64
N GLU A 67 -9.33 -2.85 18.59
CA GLU A 67 -8.60 -4.11 18.40
C GLU A 67 -7.08 -3.88 18.31
N ARG A 68 -6.64 -2.85 17.57
CA ARG A 68 -5.22 -2.55 17.35
C ARG A 68 -4.51 -1.98 18.58
N THR A 69 -5.19 -1.09 19.30
CA THR A 69 -4.57 -0.26 20.36
C THR A 69 -4.96 -0.67 21.77
N GLY A 70 -6.00 -1.49 21.92
CA GLY A 70 -6.62 -1.80 23.20
C GLY A 70 -7.31 -0.60 23.87
N ARG A 71 -7.36 0.57 23.23
CA ARG A 71 -7.97 1.78 23.75
C ARG A 71 -9.30 2.04 23.05
N MET A 72 -10.29 2.43 23.84
CA MET A 72 -11.55 2.94 23.31
C MET A 72 -11.29 4.32 22.71
N ALA A 73 -11.42 4.43 21.40
CA ALA A 73 -11.21 5.69 20.70
C ALA A 73 -12.39 6.66 20.94
N ILE A 74 -12.09 7.96 20.92
CA ILE A 74 -13.13 8.95 20.65
C ILE A 74 -13.66 8.67 19.24
N GLU A 75 -14.97 8.86 19.05
CA GLU A 75 -15.65 8.59 17.78
C GLU A 75 -14.83 9.13 16.58
N PRO A 76 -14.45 8.26 15.61
CA PRO A 76 -13.68 8.66 14.45
C PRO A 76 -14.36 9.81 13.69
N LYS A 77 -13.59 10.86 13.43
CA LYS A 77 -14.06 12.05 12.70
C LYS A 77 -13.69 11.94 11.23
N GLU A 78 -14.68 11.91 10.35
CA GLU A 78 -14.43 11.99 8.91
C GLU A 78 -14.00 13.41 8.51
N LYS A 79 -12.84 13.52 7.87
CA LYS A 79 -12.32 14.74 7.25
C LYS A 79 -12.43 14.64 5.75
N LYS A 80 -13.36 15.37 5.14
CA LYS A 80 -13.65 15.28 3.69
C LYS A 80 -12.58 15.91 2.80
N GLU A 81 -11.86 16.89 3.31
CA GLU A 81 -10.82 17.63 2.58
C GLU A 81 -9.42 17.00 2.71
N GLY A 82 -9.31 15.88 3.44
CA GLY A 82 -8.04 15.26 3.79
C GLY A 82 -7.35 15.91 4.98
N PHE A 83 -6.04 15.69 5.11
CA PHE A 83 -5.27 16.22 6.23
C PHE A 83 -3.81 16.47 5.89
N CYS A 84 -3.20 17.32 6.72
CA CYS A 84 -1.77 17.51 6.77
C CYS A 84 -1.26 17.29 8.19
N ALA A 85 -0.39 16.30 8.37
CA ALA A 85 0.27 16.07 9.65
C ALA A 85 1.56 16.89 9.81
N VAL A 86 2.31 17.09 8.71
CA VAL A 86 3.61 17.78 8.74
C VAL A 86 3.75 18.75 7.57
N TYR A 87 4.18 19.98 7.88
CA TYR A 87 4.67 20.98 6.92
C TYR A 87 3.78 21.27 5.69
N CYS A 88 2.51 21.64 5.91
CA CYS A 88 1.71 22.21 4.82
C CYS A 88 1.82 23.72 4.79
N SER A 89 2.59 24.23 3.83
CA SER A 89 2.39 25.61 3.39
C SER A 89 1.11 25.68 2.56
N LYS A 90 0.39 26.81 2.58
CA LYS A 90 -0.80 27.05 1.74
C LYS A 90 -0.55 26.86 0.23
N HIS A 91 0.71 26.74 -0.19
CA HIS A 91 1.13 26.68 -1.59
C HIS A 91 1.85 25.38 -2.00
N LYS A 92 2.05 24.43 -1.07
CA LYS A 92 2.59 23.10 -1.37
C LYS A 92 1.78 22.05 -0.62
N ILE A 93 0.78 21.53 -1.32
CA ILE A 93 -0.15 20.48 -0.91
C ILE A 93 0.46 19.09 -1.22
N GLU A 94 1.77 19.00 -1.45
CA GLU A 94 2.46 17.76 -1.82
C GLU A 94 3.62 17.52 -0.87
N GLY A 95 3.34 16.83 0.23
CA GLY A 95 4.33 16.37 1.19
C GLY A 95 3.98 14.95 1.65
N GLN A 96 4.97 14.19 2.11
CA GLN A 96 4.84 12.77 2.48
C GLN A 96 3.80 12.53 3.61
N PHE A 97 3.45 13.57 4.36
CA PHE A 97 2.47 13.54 5.45
C PHE A 97 1.22 14.37 5.13
N HIS A 98 0.98 14.61 3.84
CA HIS A 98 -0.24 15.20 3.33
C HIS A 98 -1.07 14.15 2.57
N TYR A 99 -2.38 14.19 2.77
CA TYR A 99 -3.32 13.35 2.07
C TYR A 99 -4.51 14.21 1.63
N ASN A 100 -4.76 14.27 0.33
CA ASN A 100 -5.73 15.17 -0.29
C ASN A 100 -7.12 14.53 -0.53
N ARG A 101 -7.34 13.33 0.02
CA ARG A 101 -8.62 12.62 -0.05
C ARG A 101 -9.21 12.48 1.34
N ALA A 102 -10.48 12.11 1.42
CA ALA A 102 -11.16 11.92 2.68
C ALA A 102 -10.45 10.90 3.57
N VAL A 103 -10.37 11.20 4.87
CA VAL A 103 -9.76 10.34 5.90
C VAL A 103 -10.63 10.26 7.14
N TYR A 104 -10.43 9.23 7.94
CA TYR A 104 -10.88 9.18 9.32
C TYR A 104 -9.74 9.62 10.24
N GLU A 105 -9.95 10.69 11.01
CA GLU A 105 -9.09 11.05 12.14
C GLU A 105 -9.63 10.41 13.41
N VAL A 106 -8.75 9.71 14.13
CA VAL A 106 -9.06 9.09 15.41
C VAL A 106 -8.15 9.69 16.46
N ASP A 107 -8.76 10.30 17.48
CA ASP A 107 -8.06 10.95 18.58
C ASP A 107 -7.99 10.00 19.78
N LEU A 108 -6.77 9.60 20.13
CA LEU A 108 -6.43 8.77 21.28
C LEU A 108 -5.62 9.55 22.32
N SER A 109 -5.55 10.89 22.17
CA SER A 109 -4.79 11.75 23.05
C SER A 109 -5.37 11.71 24.47
N ASP A 110 -4.47 11.80 25.45
CA ASP A 110 -4.82 11.99 26.85
C ASP A 110 -4.26 13.35 27.32
N ASN A 111 -4.37 13.65 28.62
CA ASN A 111 -3.97 14.97 29.14
C ASN A 111 -2.47 15.28 28.97
N GLU A 112 -1.63 14.27 28.78
CA GLU A 112 -0.17 14.41 28.74
C GLU A 112 0.43 14.03 27.38
N ARG A 113 -0.32 13.26 26.58
CA ARG A 113 0.14 12.66 25.34
C ARG A 113 -0.73 13.04 24.17
N TYR A 114 -0.08 13.53 23.12
CA TYR A 114 -0.66 13.58 21.79
C TYR A 114 -0.63 12.18 21.17
N TRP A 115 -1.77 11.66 20.73
CA TRP A 115 -1.83 10.44 19.93
C TRP A 115 -2.99 10.49 18.94
N LYS A 116 -2.67 10.55 17.64
CA LYS A 116 -3.67 10.57 16.57
C LYS A 116 -3.37 9.54 15.50
N LEU A 117 -4.42 8.90 14.99
CA LEU A 117 -4.37 7.98 13.87
C LEU A 117 -5.18 8.53 12.71
N PHE A 118 -4.66 8.38 11.50
CA PHE A 118 -5.32 8.78 10.27
C PHE A 118 -5.48 7.56 9.37
N TYR A 119 -6.72 7.24 9.02
CA TYR A 119 -7.07 6.11 8.16
C TYR A 119 -7.69 6.60 6.86
N ASP A 120 -7.46 5.88 5.76
CA ASP A 120 -8.24 6.10 4.54
C ASP A 120 -9.66 5.53 4.68
N LYS A 121 -10.47 5.70 3.62
CA LYS A 121 -11.84 5.18 3.57
C LYS A 121 -11.96 3.66 3.57
N GLU A 122 -10.87 2.95 3.30
CA GLU A 122 -10.80 1.50 3.27
C GLU A 122 -10.33 0.91 4.62
N GLY A 123 -9.93 1.78 5.56
CA GLY A 123 -9.42 1.37 6.87
C GLY A 123 -7.92 1.11 6.91
N ASN A 124 -7.15 1.52 5.88
CA ASN A 124 -5.70 1.44 5.92
C ASN A 124 -5.13 2.61 6.74
N LEU A 125 -4.19 2.32 7.63
CA LEU A 125 -3.51 3.36 8.41
C LEU A 125 -2.57 4.16 7.49
N LEU A 126 -2.87 5.44 7.30
CA LEU A 126 -2.06 6.36 6.53
C LEU A 126 -0.94 6.96 7.37
N VAL A 127 -1.28 7.52 8.54
CA VAL A 127 -0.33 8.18 9.43
C VAL A 127 -0.69 7.90 10.88
N GLU A 128 0.31 7.65 11.70
CA GLU A 128 0.21 7.64 13.15
C GLU A 128 1.11 8.73 13.73
N GLY A 129 0.52 9.61 14.54
CA GLY A 129 1.24 10.67 15.23
C GLY A 129 1.25 10.44 16.74
N ILE A 130 2.41 10.51 17.38
CA ILE A 130 2.57 10.46 18.84
C ILE A 130 3.41 11.63 19.33
N GLY A 131 3.32 11.98 20.61
CA GLY A 131 4.22 12.95 21.22
C GLY A 131 3.59 13.69 22.39
N ASN A 132 4.01 14.92 22.61
CA ASN A 132 3.50 15.81 23.64
C ASN A 132 3.43 17.26 23.12
N GLU A 133 3.42 18.23 24.04
CA GLU A 133 3.34 19.66 23.69
C GLU A 133 4.61 20.24 23.07
N SER A 134 5.76 19.58 23.23
CA SER A 134 7.07 20.06 22.79
C SER A 134 7.63 19.31 21.58
N GLU A 135 7.30 18.02 21.46
CA GLU A 135 7.85 17.11 20.46
C GLU A 135 6.73 16.20 19.92
N ARG A 136 6.69 16.01 18.60
CA ARG A 136 5.79 15.04 17.96
C ARG A 136 6.51 14.26 16.88
N TRP A 137 6.14 13.01 16.75
CA TRP A 137 6.63 12.06 15.77
C TRP A 137 5.47 11.60 14.90
N PHE A 138 5.68 11.58 13.59
CA PHE A 138 4.68 11.16 12.62
C PHE A 138 5.23 10.04 11.75
N MET A 139 4.61 8.88 11.83
CA MET A 139 4.95 7.69 11.08
C MET A 139 3.95 7.47 9.96
N ARG A 140 4.45 7.29 8.74
CA ARG A 140 3.70 6.80 7.59
C ARG A 140 4.19 5.39 7.25
N PRO A 141 3.37 4.35 7.48
CA PRO A 141 3.80 2.96 7.27
C PRO A 141 4.09 2.61 5.80
N ASP A 142 3.43 3.28 4.86
CA ASP A 142 3.60 3.03 3.44
C ASP A 142 3.52 4.34 2.63
N TRP A 143 4.66 4.73 2.06
CA TRP A 143 4.82 5.79 1.08
C TRP A 143 5.68 5.27 -0.07
N ASP A 144 5.07 5.05 -1.23
CA ASP A 144 5.73 4.47 -2.41
C ASP A 144 6.50 3.17 -2.12
N GLY A 145 5.98 2.35 -1.19
CA GLY A 145 6.60 1.10 -0.77
C GLY A 145 7.64 1.23 0.35
N GLU A 146 7.78 2.42 0.95
CA GLU A 146 8.71 2.66 2.04
C GLU A 146 8.06 3.31 3.27
N THR A 147 8.48 2.87 4.46
CA THR A 147 8.13 3.49 5.73
C THR A 147 8.82 4.87 5.87
N LYS A 148 8.09 5.91 6.27
CA LYS A 148 8.64 7.26 6.51
C LYS A 148 8.33 7.74 7.92
N LEU A 149 9.30 8.37 8.58
CA LEU A 149 9.13 8.92 9.93
C LEU A 149 9.71 10.32 10.00
N VAL A 150 8.92 11.28 10.49
CA VAL A 150 9.39 12.64 10.75
C VAL A 150 9.22 13.01 12.22
N ARG A 151 10.27 13.62 12.78
CA ARG A 151 10.26 14.26 14.10
C ARG A 151 10.05 15.75 13.94
N THR A 152 9.17 16.32 14.76
CA THR A 152 8.90 17.75 14.81
C THR A 152 9.03 18.30 16.24
N LEU A 153 9.53 19.53 16.39
CA LEU A 153 9.56 20.25 17.67
C LEU A 153 8.76 21.55 17.61
N LYS A 154 8.22 21.97 18.76
CA LYS A 154 7.51 23.24 18.92
C LYS A 154 8.48 24.35 19.31
N MET A 155 8.75 25.26 18.37
CA MET A 155 9.56 26.47 18.56
C MET A 155 8.70 27.70 18.20
N GLY A 156 7.55 27.86 18.88
CA GLY A 156 6.47 28.79 18.50
C GLY A 156 5.53 28.22 17.43
N SER A 157 6.09 27.60 16.38
CA SER A 157 5.39 26.74 15.42
C SER A 157 6.00 25.33 15.42
N TRP A 158 5.33 24.35 14.81
CA TRP A 158 5.86 23.00 14.64
C TRP A 158 6.83 22.96 13.46
N TYR A 159 8.06 22.52 13.69
CA TYR A 159 9.09 22.41 12.67
C TYR A 159 9.61 20.98 12.56
N PRO A 160 9.76 20.41 11.35
CA PRO A 160 10.44 19.14 11.16
C PRO A 160 11.94 19.33 11.41
N ILE A 161 12.54 18.39 12.14
CA ILE A 161 13.97 18.44 12.49
C ILE A 161 14.71 17.23 11.95
N ASP A 162 14.08 16.05 12.01
CA ASP A 162 14.66 14.81 11.52
C ASP A 162 13.65 14.09 10.60
N ASP A 163 14.15 13.45 9.53
CA ASP A 163 13.41 12.62 8.59
C ASP A 163 14.15 11.29 8.40
N PHE A 164 13.45 10.18 8.55
CA PHE A 164 13.98 8.83 8.49
C PHE A 164 13.15 7.97 7.54
N SER A 165 13.76 6.95 6.93
CA SER A 165 13.10 6.06 5.98
C SER A 165 13.43 4.58 6.21
N GLY A 166 12.56 3.69 5.73
CA GLY A 166 12.76 2.24 5.73
C GLY A 166 12.89 1.62 7.11
N GLU A 167 13.74 0.61 7.25
CA GLU A 167 13.99 -0.11 8.52
C GLU A 167 14.47 0.83 9.64
N HIS A 168 15.22 1.88 9.29
CA HIS A 168 15.71 2.84 10.27
C HIS A 168 14.57 3.67 10.87
N ALA A 169 13.60 4.09 10.06
CA ALA A 169 12.38 4.74 10.52
C ALA A 169 11.60 3.86 11.50
N GLU A 170 11.45 2.57 11.19
CA GLU A 170 10.75 1.63 12.08
C GLU A 170 11.44 1.46 13.43
N LYS A 171 12.78 1.39 13.43
CA LYS A 171 13.55 1.27 14.67
C LYS A 171 13.35 2.50 15.56
N ILE A 172 13.56 3.70 15.02
CA ILE A 172 13.39 4.95 15.77
C ILE A 172 11.96 5.12 16.24
N TRP A 173 10.98 4.69 15.43
CA TRP A 173 9.58 4.73 15.81
C TRP A 173 9.23 3.85 17.01
N LYS A 174 9.81 2.64 17.08
CA LYS A 174 9.67 1.78 18.26
C LYS A 174 10.22 2.46 19.50
N GLU A 175 11.41 3.08 19.40
CA GLU A 175 12.02 3.83 20.49
C GLU A 175 11.15 5.04 20.90
N ALA A 176 10.60 5.78 19.94
CA ALA A 176 9.69 6.90 20.21
C ALA A 176 8.40 6.41 20.91
N LYS A 177 7.79 5.32 20.45
CA LYS A 177 6.60 4.72 21.08
C LYS A 177 6.85 4.27 22.53
N SER A 178 8.05 3.79 22.85
CA SER A 178 8.39 3.42 24.22
C SER A 178 8.57 4.63 25.15
N ARG A 179 8.79 5.82 24.60
CA ARG A 179 8.99 7.07 25.37
C ARG A 179 7.69 7.81 25.70
N PHE A 180 6.59 7.54 24.99
CA PHE A 180 5.31 8.25 25.10
C PHE A 180 4.17 7.30 25.45
#